data_AF-A0A2M7PQB3-F1
#
_entry.id   AF-A0A2M7PQB3-F1
#
_cell.length_a   1.000
_cell.length_b   1.000
_cell.length_c   1.000
_cell.angle_alpha   90.00
_cell.angle_beta   90.00
_cell.angle_gamma   90.00
#
_symmetry.space_group_name_H-M   'P 1'
#
loop_
_entity.id
_entity.type
_entity.pdbx_description
1 polymer ?
#
loop_
_entity_poly.entity_id
_entity_poly.type
_entity_poly.pdbx_seq_one_letter_code
_entity_poly.pdbx_strand_id
1 'polypeptide(L)' 'MPTSDTSEKRLEGLICASLTGHPYDLNLAGGVVAEPTAPYGGEGYISGDTADYDRDYAIDIKKLISFIEIT' A
#
# COMPACT_ATOMS: atom_id res chain seq x y z
N MET A 1 -11.48 -20.71 23.46
CA MET A 1 -10.57 -19.95 22.58
C MET A 1 -11.44 -19.01 21.75
N PRO A 2 -11.15 -17.70 21.69
CA PRO A 2 -11.85 -16.84 20.75
C PRO A 2 -11.61 -17.35 19.32
N THR A 3 -12.65 -17.34 18.50
CA THR A 3 -12.54 -17.71 17.08
C THR A 3 -11.80 -16.61 16.36
N SER A 4 -10.63 -16.93 15.81
CA SER A 4 -9.90 -16.00 14.96
C SER A 4 -10.68 -15.76 13.67
N ASP A 5 -10.87 -14.49 13.32
CA ASP A 5 -11.37 -14.11 12.00
C ASP A 5 -10.34 -14.50 10.93
N THR A 6 -10.74 -15.40 10.04
CA THR A 6 -9.92 -15.95 8.95
C THR A 6 -10.44 -15.53 7.57
N SER A 7 -11.29 -14.50 7.52
CA SER A 7 -11.74 -13.93 6.26
C SER A 7 -10.58 -13.37 5.43
N GLU A 8 -10.76 -13.35 4.10
CA GLU A 8 -9.78 -12.78 3.17
C GLU A 8 -9.45 -11.33 3.53
N LYS A 9 -10.47 -10.55 3.90
CA LYS A 9 -10.32 -9.15 4.32
C LYS A 9 -9.42 -9.00 5.55
N ARG A 10 -9.52 -9.92 6.52
CA ARG A 10 -8.68 -9.91 7.71
C ARG A 10 -7.23 -10.27 7.39
N LEU A 11 -7.04 -11.26 6.51
CA LEU A 11 -5.71 -11.68 6.05
C LEU A 11 -5.03 -10.57 5.24
N GLU A 12 -5.73 -9.99 4.27
CA GLU A 12 -5.25 -8.87 3.44
C GLU A 12 -4.77 -7.72 4.33
N GLY A 13 -5.55 -7.37 5.36
CA GLY A 13 -5.16 -6.28 6.23
C GLY A 13 -3.92 -6.52 7.08
N LEU A 14 -3.69 -7.76 7.50
CA LEU A 14 -2.45 -8.13 8.18
C LEU A 14 -1.26 -8.04 7.23
N ILE A 15 -1.42 -8.47 5.98
CA ILE A 15 -0.37 -8.39 4.96
C ILE A 15 -0.05 -6.93 4.64
N CYS A 16 -1.05 -6.11 4.33
CA CYS A 16 -0.84 -4.69 4.01
C CYS A 16 -0.16 -3.96 5.17
N ALA A 17 -0.63 -4.14 6.40
CA ALA A 17 -0.03 -3.49 7.55
C ALA A 17 1.42 -3.92 7.79
N SER A 18 1.74 -5.19 7.54
CA SER A 18 3.11 -5.69 7.63
C SER A 18 4.03 -5.14 6.55
N LEU A 19 3.53 -4.88 5.34
CA LEU A 19 4.33 -4.44 4.20
C LEU A 19 4.54 -2.92 4.15
N THR A 20 3.56 -2.15 4.64
CA THR A 20 3.55 -0.69 4.54
C THR A 20 3.88 0.01 5.85
N GLY A 21 3.93 -0.72 6.97
CA GLY A 21 4.14 -0.15 8.31
C GLY A 21 2.96 0.66 8.85
N HIS A 22 1.86 0.79 8.10
CA HIS A 22 0.68 1.54 8.49
C HIS A 22 -0.50 0.63 8.81
N PRO A 23 -1.34 0.97 9.81
CA PRO A 23 -2.56 0.22 10.06
C PRO A 23 -3.42 0.19 8.79
N TYR A 24 -3.80 -1.01 8.36
CA TYR A 24 -4.67 -1.18 7.21
C TYR A 24 -6.10 -0.72 7.57
N ASP A 25 -6.41 0.51 7.17
CA ASP A 25 -7.73 1.08 7.37
C ASP A 25 -8.67 0.64 6.24
N LEU A 26 -9.67 -0.17 6.59
CA LEU A 26 -10.68 -0.75 5.69
C LEU A 26 -11.61 0.28 5.03
N ASN A 27 -11.44 1.57 5.30
CA ASN A 27 -12.33 2.66 4.92
C ASN A 27 -11.63 3.87 4.28
N LEU A 28 -10.31 3.86 4.11
CA LEU A 28 -9.62 4.99 3.47
C LEU A 28 -9.51 4.79 1.96
N ALA A 29 -10.62 5.11 1.28
CA ALA A 29 -10.53 5.68 -0.05
C ALA A 29 -9.93 7.09 0.10
N GLY A 30 -8.66 7.26 -0.29
CA GLY A 30 -8.05 8.57 -0.40
C GLY A 30 -6.89 8.82 0.56
N GLY A 31 -5.68 8.71 0.00
CA GLY A 31 -4.56 9.61 0.22
C GLY A 31 -3.96 9.70 1.61
N VAL A 32 -2.79 9.08 1.76
CA VAL A 32 -1.68 9.72 2.49
C VAL A 32 -0.39 9.42 1.72
N VAL A 33 0.16 10.45 1.08
CA VAL A 33 1.58 10.45 0.71
C VAL A 33 2.34 10.71 2.00
N ALA A 34 3.07 9.71 2.48
CA ALA A 34 4.08 9.90 3.52
C ALA A 34 5.26 8.99 3.20
N GLU A 35 6.38 9.58 2.79
CA GLU A 35 7.68 8.92 2.91
C GLU A 35 8.17 9.06 4.34
N PRO A 36 8.65 7.94 4.93
CA PRO A 36 9.95 7.97 5.56
C PRO A 36 10.85 6.86 5.04
N THR A 37 12.13 7.19 4.83
CA THR A 37 13.19 6.27 4.46
C THR A 37 13.38 5.20 5.53
N ALA A 38 13.42 3.92 5.17
CA ALA A 38 13.88 2.90 6.11
C ALA A 38 14.76 1.80 5.48
N PRO A 39 15.63 1.21 6.33
CA PRO A 39 16.81 0.47 5.93
C PRO A 39 16.44 -0.88 5.32
N TYR A 40 17.33 -1.36 4.46
CA TYR A 40 17.22 -2.60 3.68
C TYR A 40 16.49 -3.74 4.42
N GLY A 41 15.30 -4.12 3.94
CA GLY A 41 14.62 -5.36 4.34
C GLY A 41 13.13 -5.25 4.69
N GLY A 42 12.59 -4.05 4.90
CA GLY A 42 11.14 -3.88 5.08
C GLY A 42 10.78 -2.51 5.61
N GLU A 43 10.47 -1.59 4.67
CA GLU A 43 9.69 -0.33 4.71
C GLU A 43 9.72 0.26 3.27
N GLY A 44 9.47 -0.59 2.27
CA GLY A 44 9.70 -0.26 0.85
C GLY A 44 8.48 -0.48 -0.05
N TYR A 45 7.35 -0.92 0.52
CA TYR A 45 6.12 -1.12 -0.24
C TYR A 45 5.19 0.07 -0.07
N ILE A 46 4.90 0.74 -1.19
CA ILE A 46 4.01 1.91 -1.22
C ILE A 46 2.64 1.44 -1.69
N SER A 47 1.60 1.62 -0.86
CA SER A 47 0.20 1.33 -1.24
C SER A 47 -0.21 2.12 -2.47
N GLY A 48 -0.64 1.45 -3.53
CA GLY A 48 -1.18 2.08 -4.76
C GLY A 48 -2.66 2.40 -4.67
N ASP A 49 -3.16 3.19 -5.62
CA ASP A 49 -4.60 3.38 -5.84
C ASP A 49 -5.01 2.60 -7.08
N THR A 50 -6.04 1.75 -6.94
CA THR A 50 -6.61 1.00 -8.06
C THR A 50 -7.13 1.90 -9.19
N ALA A 51 -7.54 3.13 -8.90
CA ALA A 51 -7.99 4.09 -9.90
C ALA A 51 -6.85 4.66 -10.76
N ASP A 52 -5.62 4.62 -10.25
CA ASP A 52 -4.42 5.15 -10.91
C ASP A 52 -3.57 4.05 -11.56
N TYR A 53 -3.98 2.79 -11.40
CA TYR A 53 -3.31 1.63 -11.97
C TYR A 53 -3.73 1.40 -13.42
N ASP A 54 -2.77 1.57 -14.33
CA ASP A 54 -2.91 1.19 -15.72
C ASP A 54 -2.68 -0.33 -15.86
N ARG A 55 -3.71 -1.04 -16.35
CA ARG A 55 -3.67 -2.51 -16.49
C ARG A 55 -2.94 -2.99 -17.73
N ASP A 56 -2.84 -2.18 -18.77
CA ASP A 56 -2.16 -2.54 -20.01
C ASP A 56 -0.64 -2.53 -19.80
N TYR A 57 -0.17 -1.59 -18.97
CA TYR A 57 1.24 -1.42 -18.63
C TYR A 57 1.62 -1.91 -17.22
N ALA A 58 0.64 -2.38 -16.45
CA ALA A 58 0.81 -2.86 -15.08
C ALA A 58 1.52 -1.87 -14.14
N ILE A 59 1.17 -0.58 -14.23
CA ILE A 59 1.89 0.50 -13.55
C ILE A 59 0.95 1.54 -12.92
N ASP A 60 1.35 2.09 -11.78
CA ASP A 60 0.70 3.27 -11.19
C ASP A 60 1.29 4.54 -11.83
N ILE A 61 0.52 5.16 -12.71
CA ILE A 61 0.99 6.29 -13.53
C ILE A 61 1.27 7.53 -12.68
N LYS A 62 0.45 7.79 -11.65
CA LYS A 62 0.65 8.97 -10.80
C LYS A 62 1.91 8.84 -9.96
N LYS A 63 2.18 7.65 -9.42
CA LYS A 63 3.44 7.40 -8.70
C LYS A 63 4.65 7.50 -9.61
N LEU A 64 4.57 6.99 -10.83
CA LEU A 64 5.66 7.12 -11.80
C LEU A 64 5.96 8.60 -12.09
N ILE A 65 4.93 9.40 -12.38
CA ILE A 65 5.10 10.83 -12.64
C ILE A 65 5.68 11.52 -11.41
N SER A 66 5.12 11.27 -10.22
CA SER A 66 5.64 11.85 -8.97
C SER A 66 7.10 11.51 -8.73
N PHE A 67 7.55 10.28 -9.04
CA PHE A 67 8.95 9.88 -8.93
C PHE A 67 9.86 10.66 -9.90
N ILE A 68 9.41 10.83 -11.15
CA ILE A 68 10.16 11.57 -12.18
C ILE A 68 10.29 13.05 -11.81
N GLU A 69 9.24 13.66 -11.24
CA GLU A 69 9.22 15.09 -10.91
C GLU A 69 10.12 15.47 -9.73
N ILE A 70 10.40 14.52 -8.82
CA ILE A 70 11.22 14.75 -7.62
C ILE A 70 12.69 14.33 -7.78
N THR A 71 13.07 13.82 -8.96
CA THR A 71 14.44 13.41 -9.31
C THR A 71 15.12 14.48 -10.18
#